data_AF-A0A7X3RCU8-F1
#
_entry.id   AF-A0A7X3RCU8-F1
#
_cell.length_a   1.000
_cell.length_b   1.000
_cell.length_c   1.000
_cell.angle_alpha   90.00
_cell.angle_beta   90.00
_cell.angle_gamma   90.00
#
_symmetry.space_group_name_H-M   'P 1'
#
loop_
_entity.id
_entity.type
_entity.pdbx_description
1 polymer ?
#
loop_
_entity_poly.entity_id
_entity_poly.type
_entity_poly.pdbx_seq_one_letter_code
_entity_poly.pdbx_strand_id
1 'polypeptide(L)'
;MSQVRLLSRSDMASVLTMPDVIEAVEEGFRSAGEKDDVPVRLPVHVADRPSVALFMPAYLAGSHTLGAKVVSAFHDNPARGLPMITGFYVLCDAETGRLIALMDATFLTGIRTAAASAVATKYLARKDARVLGIIGTGVQGRFHVDAILAVRPIERIVVYNRTPERGHALADDIASRGISCRVAETAAECAAEADVLAVCTSSKSPLFDGGQVRPGTHVNAVGVFTADSQELDAGLIRRARVFVDTYEGAFAEAGDIIVPLRAGDISRDH
;
A
#
# COMPACT_ATOMS: atom_id res chain seq x y z
N MET A 1 34.90 -11.71 -10.84
CA MET A 1 33.57 -12.29 -10.52
C MET A 1 32.76 -11.17 -9.87
N SER A 2 31.58 -10.84 -10.35
CA SER A 2 30.72 -9.86 -9.67
C SER A 2 30.24 -10.46 -8.34
N GLN A 3 30.45 -9.75 -7.24
CA GLN A 3 30.01 -10.18 -5.91
C GLN A 3 28.51 -9.88 -5.76
N VAL A 4 27.72 -10.90 -5.41
CA VAL A 4 26.30 -10.73 -5.08
C VAL A 4 26.17 -9.89 -3.82
N ARG A 5 25.28 -8.89 -3.84
CA ARG A 5 25.02 -8.03 -2.68
C ARG A 5 23.89 -8.62 -1.81
N LEU A 6 24.11 -8.64 -0.50
CA LEU A 6 23.05 -8.93 0.48
C LEU A 6 22.72 -7.61 1.17
N LEU A 7 21.48 -7.14 1.02
CA LEU A 7 21.05 -5.86 1.60
C LEU A 7 19.98 -6.09 2.64
N SER A 8 20.36 -5.82 3.89
CA SER A 8 19.45 -5.82 5.03
C SER A 8 18.54 -4.59 5.02
N ARG A 9 17.56 -4.59 5.93
CA ARG A 9 16.75 -3.40 6.22
C ARG A 9 17.62 -2.18 6.54
N SER A 10 18.65 -2.32 7.37
CA SER A 10 19.50 -1.19 7.76
C SER A 10 20.30 -0.64 6.59
N ASP A 11 20.79 -1.51 5.70
CA ASP A 11 21.53 -1.08 4.51
C ASP A 11 20.63 -0.22 3.62
N MET A 12 19.41 -0.69 3.34
CA MET A 12 18.45 0.05 2.51
C MET A 12 17.96 1.33 3.18
N ALA A 13 17.64 1.30 4.47
CA ALA A 13 17.18 2.47 5.21
C ALA A 13 18.25 3.57 5.32
N SER A 14 19.53 3.23 5.16
CA SER A 14 20.63 4.21 5.15
C SER A 14 20.77 4.99 3.85
N VAL A 15 20.14 4.52 2.76
CA VAL A 15 20.30 5.12 1.42
C VAL A 15 19.00 5.50 0.73
N LEU A 16 17.86 4.88 1.10
CA LEU A 16 16.56 5.19 0.50
C LEU A 16 15.85 6.28 1.29
N THR A 17 15.55 7.40 0.62
CA THR A 17 14.64 8.42 1.13
C THR A 17 13.24 8.24 0.53
N MET A 18 12.19 8.67 1.25
CA MET A 18 10.83 8.58 0.74
C MET A 18 10.64 9.34 -0.59
N PRO A 19 11.17 10.57 -0.79
CA PRO A 19 11.13 11.24 -2.09
C PRO A 19 11.75 10.43 -3.23
N ASP A 20 12.92 9.83 -3.04
CA ASP A 20 13.59 9.03 -4.08
C ASP A 20 12.74 7.82 -4.47
N VAL A 21 12.11 7.17 -3.48
CA VAL A 21 11.24 6.01 -3.75
C VAL A 21 9.95 6.45 -4.45
N ILE A 22 9.37 7.61 -4.11
CA ILE A 22 8.22 8.17 -4.83
C ILE A 22 8.59 8.42 -6.29
N GLU A 23 9.74 9.05 -6.56
CA GLU A 23 10.20 9.29 -7.93
C GLU A 23 10.40 8.00 -8.72
N ALA A 24 11.07 7.00 -8.12
CA ALA A 24 11.29 5.70 -8.76
C ALA A 24 9.99 4.96 -9.05
N VAL A 25 9.02 4.98 -8.13
CA VAL A 25 7.69 4.38 -8.35
C VAL A 25 6.91 5.14 -9.41
N GLU A 26 6.98 6.47 -9.41
CA GLU A 26 6.34 7.31 -10.41
C GLU A 26 6.89 7.04 -11.82
N GLU A 27 8.21 6.90 -11.96
CA GLU A 27 8.84 6.49 -13.21
C GLU A 27 8.40 5.08 -13.64
N GLY A 28 8.34 4.12 -12.71
CA GLY A 28 7.86 2.78 -13.02
C GLY A 28 6.43 2.78 -13.60
N PHE A 29 5.52 3.58 -13.06
CA PHE A 29 4.17 3.75 -13.62
C PHE A 29 4.17 4.51 -14.95
N ARG A 30 5.05 5.51 -15.12
CA ARG A 30 5.13 6.34 -16.33
C ARG A 30 5.72 5.58 -17.51
N SER A 31 6.74 4.76 -17.26
CA SER A 31 7.45 3.98 -18.28
C SER A 31 6.75 2.67 -18.62
N ALA A 32 5.68 2.32 -17.89
CA ALA A 32 4.92 1.09 -18.10
C ALA A 32 4.46 1.00 -19.56
N GLY A 33 4.83 -0.09 -20.24
CA GLY A 33 4.55 -0.24 -21.66
C GLY A 33 4.46 -1.69 -22.13
N GLU A 34 4.08 -1.88 -23.39
CA GLU A 34 3.82 -3.20 -23.99
C GLU A 34 5.01 -4.17 -23.97
N LYS A 35 6.23 -3.66 -23.77
CA LYS A 35 7.46 -4.47 -23.71
C LYS A 35 7.81 -4.94 -22.31
N ASP A 36 7.13 -4.44 -21.29
CA ASP A 36 7.29 -4.90 -19.92
C ASP A 36 6.61 -6.27 -19.78
N ASP A 37 7.15 -7.11 -18.90
CA ASP A 37 6.54 -8.38 -18.52
C ASP A 37 6.33 -8.38 -17.01
N VAL A 38 5.10 -8.04 -16.61
CA VAL A 38 4.67 -7.92 -15.21
C VAL A 38 3.43 -8.81 -15.03
N PRO A 39 3.61 -10.14 -14.92
CA PRO A 39 2.48 -11.05 -14.79
C PRO A 39 1.77 -10.84 -13.45
N VAL A 40 0.49 -11.24 -13.40
CA VAL A 40 -0.26 -11.33 -12.14
C VAL A 40 0.52 -12.22 -11.18
N ARG A 41 0.63 -11.78 -9.93
CA ARG A 41 1.39 -12.50 -8.91
C ARG A 41 0.88 -13.93 -8.74
N LEU A 42 1.79 -14.87 -8.50
CA LEU A 42 1.47 -16.27 -8.27
C LEU A 42 1.29 -16.53 -6.77
N PRO A 43 0.08 -16.89 -6.30
CA PRO A 43 -0.14 -17.31 -4.93
C PRO A 43 0.21 -18.79 -4.73
N VAL A 44 0.91 -19.08 -3.63
CA VAL A 44 1.15 -20.43 -3.13
C VAL A 44 0.60 -20.51 -1.72
N HIS A 45 -0.53 -21.21 -1.57
CA HIS A 45 -1.20 -21.39 -0.29
C HIS A 45 -0.55 -22.50 0.53
N VAL A 46 -0.40 -22.26 1.83
CA VAL A 46 0.03 -23.29 2.77
C VAL A 46 -1.21 -24.02 3.27
N ALA A 47 -1.40 -25.27 2.85
CA ALA A 47 -2.66 -26.01 3.00
C ALA A 47 -3.27 -25.97 4.43
N ASP A 48 -2.43 -26.07 5.46
CA ASP A 48 -2.87 -26.27 6.84
C ASP A 48 -2.98 -24.99 7.68
N ARG A 49 -3.01 -23.80 7.04
CA ARG A 49 -3.17 -22.53 7.75
C ARG A 49 -3.60 -21.38 6.84
N PRO A 50 -4.19 -20.31 7.39
CA PRO A 50 -4.46 -19.08 6.65
C PRO A 50 -3.15 -18.35 6.35
N SER A 51 -2.37 -18.85 5.39
CA SER A 51 -1.08 -18.28 4.99
C SER A 51 -0.82 -18.49 3.51
N VAL A 52 -0.16 -17.50 2.90
CA VAL A 52 0.15 -17.49 1.47
C VAL A 52 1.53 -16.91 1.23
N ALA A 53 2.27 -17.49 0.29
CA ALA A 53 3.44 -16.88 -0.32
C ALA A 53 3.06 -16.35 -1.71
N LEU A 54 3.48 -15.13 -2.02
CA LEU A 54 3.19 -14.44 -3.27
C LEU A 54 4.51 -14.23 -4.01
N PHE A 55 4.58 -14.76 -5.23
CA PHE A 55 5.70 -14.57 -6.14
C PHE A 55 5.33 -13.49 -7.16
N MET A 56 6.11 -12.42 -7.17
CA MET A 56 5.85 -11.22 -7.98
C MET A 56 7.09 -10.92 -8.84
N PRO A 57 7.30 -11.66 -9.95
CA PRO A 57 8.35 -11.33 -10.91
C PRO A 57 7.95 -10.10 -11.74
N ALA A 58 8.94 -9.35 -12.20
CA ALA A 58 8.75 -8.25 -13.13
C ALA A 58 10.01 -8.05 -13.98
N TYR A 59 9.80 -7.80 -15.26
CA TYR A 59 10.77 -7.21 -16.15
C TYR A 59 10.24 -5.87 -16.66
N LEU A 60 11.03 -4.81 -16.47
CA LEU A 60 10.74 -3.47 -16.98
C LEU A 60 11.73 -3.17 -18.11
N ALA A 61 11.23 -3.05 -19.33
CA ALA A 61 12.03 -2.81 -20.52
C ALA A 61 12.66 -1.41 -20.50
N GLY A 62 11.93 -0.39 -20.03
CA GLY A 62 12.40 1.00 -20.01
C GLY A 62 13.66 1.21 -19.16
N SER A 63 13.74 0.54 -18.01
CA SER A 63 14.87 0.58 -17.09
C SER A 63 15.78 -0.65 -17.17
N HIS A 64 15.50 -1.57 -18.08
CA HIS A 64 16.18 -2.86 -18.23
C HIS A 64 16.34 -3.63 -16.91
N THR A 65 15.31 -3.58 -16.06
CA THR A 65 15.33 -4.12 -14.69
C THR A 65 14.58 -5.44 -14.63
N LEU A 66 15.25 -6.51 -14.19
CA LEU A 66 14.67 -7.83 -13.97
C LEU A 66 14.75 -8.20 -12.49
N GLY A 67 13.63 -8.57 -11.88
CA GLY A 67 13.64 -9.00 -10.49
C GLY A 67 12.38 -9.75 -10.09
N ALA A 68 12.39 -10.28 -8.87
CA ALA A 68 11.22 -10.91 -8.29
C ALA A 68 11.16 -10.67 -6.79
N LYS A 69 9.96 -10.35 -6.30
CA LYS A 69 9.66 -10.35 -4.88
C LYS A 69 8.99 -11.67 -4.49
N VAL A 70 9.49 -12.29 -3.44
CA VAL A 70 8.78 -13.36 -2.74
C VAL A 70 8.36 -12.82 -1.38
N VAL A 71 7.06 -12.67 -1.17
CA VAL A 71 6.50 -12.13 0.07
C VAL A 71 5.46 -13.07 0.64
N SER A 72 5.53 -13.30 1.95
CA SER A 72 4.67 -14.22 2.68
C SER A 72 3.78 -13.46 3.64
N ALA A 73 2.49 -13.79 3.64
CA ALA A 73 1.50 -13.30 4.60
C ALA A 73 1.04 -14.45 5.51
N PHE A 74 1.46 -14.41 6.77
CA PHE A 74 1.18 -15.42 7.79
C PHE A 74 0.41 -14.77 8.93
N HIS A 75 -0.91 -14.94 8.93
CA HIS A 75 -1.81 -14.21 9.84
C HIS A 75 -1.59 -14.55 11.33
N ASP A 76 -1.06 -15.73 11.63
CA ASP A 76 -0.82 -16.20 13.01
C ASP A 76 0.56 -15.77 13.57
N ASN A 77 1.46 -15.25 12.73
CA ASN A 77 2.80 -14.84 13.15
C ASN A 77 2.81 -13.79 14.27
N PRO A 78 1.93 -12.75 14.27
CA PRO A 78 1.90 -11.77 15.34
C PRO A 78 1.68 -12.38 16.73
N ALA A 79 0.89 -13.46 16.85
CA ALA A 79 0.68 -14.16 18.12
C ALA A 79 1.95 -14.85 18.63
N ARG A 80 2.94 -15.04 17.75
CA ARG A 80 4.25 -15.65 18.03
C ARG A 80 5.38 -14.62 18.12
N GLY A 81 5.05 -13.33 18.11
CA GLY A 81 6.04 -12.24 18.10
C GLY A 81 6.78 -12.07 16.77
N LEU A 82 6.28 -12.66 15.67
CA LEU A 82 6.86 -12.54 14.33
C LEU A 82 6.06 -11.57 13.45
N PRO A 83 6.69 -10.91 12.46
CA PRO A 83 5.96 -10.11 11.48
C PRO A 83 4.97 -10.97 10.67
N MET A 84 3.77 -10.41 10.42
CA MET A 84 2.78 -11.02 9.54
C MET A 84 3.29 -11.10 8.09
N ILE A 85 3.98 -10.05 7.64
CA ILE A 85 4.54 -9.93 6.30
C ILE A 85 6.06 -10.05 6.40
N THR A 86 6.63 -11.00 5.67
CA THR A 86 8.09 -11.18 5.54
C THR A 86 8.42 -11.58 4.11
N GLY A 87 9.65 -11.37 3.66
CA GLY A 87 10.03 -11.78 2.31
C GLY A 87 11.41 -11.31 1.90
N PHE A 88 11.75 -11.63 0.66
CA PHE A 88 12.99 -11.18 0.03
C PHE A 88 12.73 -10.73 -1.41
N TYR A 89 13.60 -9.88 -1.90
CA TYR A 89 13.62 -9.44 -3.30
C TYR A 89 14.92 -9.91 -3.94
N VAL A 90 14.82 -10.54 -5.11
CA VAL A 90 15.97 -10.85 -5.96
C VAL A 90 16.03 -9.86 -7.11
N LEU A 91 17.18 -9.23 -7.29
CA LEU A 91 17.48 -8.39 -8.45
C LEU A 91 18.47 -9.14 -9.34
N CYS A 92 18.14 -9.26 -10.62
CA CYS A 92 18.94 -9.95 -11.61
C CYS A 92 19.37 -8.98 -12.71
N ASP A 93 20.52 -9.28 -13.29
CA ASP A 93 20.98 -8.67 -14.52
C ASP A 93 20.10 -9.16 -15.67
N ALA A 94 19.43 -8.23 -16.36
CA ALA A 94 18.47 -8.57 -17.41
C ALA A 94 19.13 -9.13 -18.69
N GLU A 95 20.43 -8.88 -18.91
CA GLU A 95 21.15 -9.38 -20.09
C GLU A 95 21.66 -10.82 -19.89
N THR A 96 22.13 -11.13 -18.69
CA THR A 96 22.84 -12.38 -18.38
C THR A 96 22.06 -13.30 -17.44
N GLY A 97 20.97 -12.83 -16.84
CA GLY A 97 20.19 -13.54 -15.83
C GLY A 97 20.91 -13.73 -14.50
N ARG A 98 22.08 -13.12 -14.30
CA ARG A 98 22.90 -13.32 -13.09
C ARG A 98 22.33 -12.54 -11.92
N LEU A 99 22.35 -13.15 -10.74
CA LEU A 99 21.95 -12.49 -9.50
C LEU A 99 22.88 -11.29 -9.20
N ILE A 100 22.27 -10.12 -8.99
CA ILE A 100 22.94 -8.89 -8.57
C ILE A 100 22.81 -8.73 -7.07
N ALA A 101 21.59 -8.84 -6.53
CA ALA A 101 21.32 -8.60 -5.12
C ALA A 101 20.17 -9.44 -4.57
N LEU A 102 20.27 -9.78 -3.28
CA LEU A 102 19.18 -10.27 -2.45
C LEU A 102 18.91 -9.25 -1.34
N MET A 103 17.66 -8.83 -1.19
CA MET A 103 17.28 -7.73 -0.30
C MET A 103 16.11 -8.12 0.60
N ASP A 104 16.04 -7.58 1.82
CA ASP A 104 14.86 -7.72 2.68
C ASP A 104 13.63 -7.07 2.02
N ALA A 105 12.59 -7.84 1.73
CA ALA A 105 11.39 -7.30 1.09
C ALA A 105 10.39 -6.71 2.09
N THR A 106 10.61 -6.88 3.39
CA THR A 106 9.71 -6.35 4.43
C THR A 106 9.75 -4.83 4.42
N PHE A 107 10.97 -4.25 4.46
CA PHE A 107 11.18 -2.82 4.36
C PHE A 107 10.76 -2.28 2.99
N LEU A 108 11.20 -2.92 1.90
CA LEU A 108 10.84 -2.51 0.53
C LEU A 108 9.31 -2.49 0.33
N THR A 109 8.59 -3.51 0.82
CA THR A 109 7.13 -3.55 0.71
C THR A 109 6.45 -2.44 1.50
N GLY A 110 7.00 -2.06 2.66
CA GLY A 110 6.52 -0.91 3.43
C GLY A 110 6.64 0.39 2.63
N ILE A 111 7.86 0.74 2.25
CA ILE A 111 8.16 2.04 1.64
C ILE A 111 7.56 2.18 0.23
N ARG A 112 7.67 1.15 -0.63
CA ARG A 112 7.17 1.22 -2.01
C ARG A 112 5.65 1.27 -2.10
N THR A 113 4.94 0.60 -1.18
CA THR A 113 3.48 0.62 -1.18
C THR A 113 2.97 2.01 -0.81
N ALA A 114 3.54 2.63 0.22
CA ALA A 114 3.19 4.01 0.57
C ALA A 114 3.59 5.01 -0.52
N ALA A 115 4.74 4.80 -1.19
CA ALA A 115 5.16 5.63 -2.31
C ALA A 115 4.18 5.56 -3.49
N ALA A 116 3.62 4.38 -3.82
CA ALA A 116 2.59 4.26 -4.84
C ALA A 116 1.32 5.07 -4.49
N SER A 117 0.86 5.00 -3.24
CA SER A 117 -0.23 5.84 -2.73
C SER A 117 0.10 7.34 -2.79
N ALA A 118 1.37 7.73 -2.54
CA ALA A 118 1.81 9.11 -2.65
C ALA A 118 1.84 9.59 -4.11
N VAL A 119 2.22 8.74 -5.06
CA VAL A 119 2.09 9.04 -6.50
C VAL A 119 0.62 9.27 -6.86
N ALA A 120 -0.28 8.36 -6.50
CA ALA A 120 -1.72 8.54 -6.72
C ALA A 120 -2.23 9.85 -6.08
N THR A 121 -1.84 10.10 -4.83
CA THR A 121 -2.20 11.33 -4.10
C THR A 121 -1.67 12.58 -4.81
N LYS A 122 -0.44 12.55 -5.34
CA LYS A 122 0.19 13.67 -6.05
C LYS A 122 -0.65 14.12 -7.25
N TYR A 123 -1.26 13.17 -7.98
CA TYR A 123 -2.04 13.45 -9.18
C TYR A 123 -3.54 13.64 -8.92
N LEU A 124 -4.11 12.93 -7.93
CA LEU A 124 -5.56 12.79 -7.78
C LEU A 124 -6.13 13.59 -6.60
N ALA A 125 -5.34 13.86 -5.56
CA ALA A 125 -5.80 14.64 -4.42
C ALA A 125 -5.76 16.14 -4.72
N ARG A 126 -6.64 16.91 -4.08
CA ARG A 126 -6.60 18.37 -4.13
C ARG A 126 -5.24 18.89 -3.67
N LYS A 127 -4.73 19.94 -4.32
CA LYS A 127 -3.40 20.51 -4.01
C LYS A 127 -3.36 21.18 -2.64
N ASP A 128 -4.51 21.63 -2.16
CA ASP A 128 -4.72 22.31 -0.88
C ASP A 128 -5.14 21.35 0.26
N ALA A 129 -5.03 20.03 0.07
CA ALA A 129 -5.34 19.06 1.12
C ALA A 129 -4.47 19.28 2.36
N ARG A 130 -5.10 19.45 3.53
CA ARG A 130 -4.43 19.75 4.82
C ARG A 130 -4.63 18.68 5.87
N VAL A 131 -5.65 17.83 5.73
CA VAL A 131 -5.96 16.80 6.71
C VAL A 131 -5.72 15.40 6.14
N LEU A 132 -4.84 14.63 6.79
CA LEU A 132 -4.61 13.22 6.49
C LEU A 132 -5.35 12.34 7.51
N GLY A 133 -6.26 11.50 7.04
CA GLY A 133 -6.84 10.40 7.81
C GLY A 133 -6.05 9.11 7.60
N ILE A 134 -5.71 8.39 8.66
CA ILE A 134 -5.13 7.04 8.60
C ILE A 134 -6.05 6.07 9.35
N ILE A 135 -6.60 5.09 8.63
CA ILE A 135 -7.34 3.97 9.23
C ILE A 135 -6.46 2.73 9.16
N GLY A 136 -6.01 2.25 10.32
CA GLY A 136 -5.03 1.16 10.43
C GLY A 136 -3.62 1.69 10.68
N THR A 137 -3.14 1.54 11.92
CA THR A 137 -1.85 2.13 12.37
C THR A 137 -0.70 1.12 12.42
N GLY A 138 -0.76 0.11 11.54
CA GLY A 138 0.31 -0.87 11.34
C GLY A 138 1.49 -0.32 10.53
N VAL A 139 2.28 -1.22 9.94
CA VAL A 139 3.45 -0.87 9.12
C VAL A 139 3.07 0.09 7.99
N GLN A 140 2.01 -0.21 7.24
CA GLN A 140 1.58 0.64 6.13
C GLN A 140 1.10 2.01 6.61
N GLY A 141 0.27 2.09 7.66
CA GLY A 141 -0.15 3.37 8.22
C GLY A 141 1.01 4.30 8.57
N ARG A 142 2.10 3.75 9.14
CA ARG A 142 3.34 4.50 9.43
C ARG A 142 4.03 5.02 8.17
N PHE A 143 4.28 4.15 7.18
CA PHE A 143 4.90 4.59 5.93
C PHE A 143 4.03 5.59 5.15
N HIS A 144 2.70 5.48 5.22
CA HIS A 144 1.79 6.41 4.55
C HIS A 144 1.81 7.81 5.15
N VAL A 145 2.06 7.95 6.46
CA VAL A 145 2.30 9.28 7.05
C VAL A 145 3.46 9.97 6.33
N ASP A 146 4.61 9.29 6.21
CA ASP A 146 5.80 9.87 5.58
C ASP A 146 5.60 10.12 4.08
N ALA A 147 4.97 9.18 3.37
CA ALA A 147 4.77 9.29 1.94
C ALA A 147 3.80 10.42 1.57
N ILE A 148 2.70 10.58 2.31
CA ILE A 148 1.74 11.66 2.02
C ILE A 148 2.27 13.03 2.42
N LEU A 149 3.01 13.13 3.54
CA LEU A 149 3.69 14.37 3.93
C LEU A 149 4.70 14.85 2.88
N ALA A 150 5.30 13.93 2.13
CA ALA A 150 6.25 14.27 1.07
C ALA A 150 5.58 14.90 -0.17
N VAL A 151 4.27 14.71 -0.37
CA VAL A 151 3.56 15.16 -1.59
C VAL A 151 2.41 16.12 -1.33
N ARG A 152 2.00 16.30 -0.07
CA ARG A 152 0.93 17.23 0.31
C ARG A 152 1.29 18.03 1.56
N PRO A 153 0.85 19.30 1.63
CA PRO A 153 1.15 20.16 2.76
C PRO A 153 0.16 19.93 3.92
N ILE A 154 0.20 18.70 4.46
CA ILE A 154 -0.65 18.25 5.57
C ILE A 154 -0.25 18.99 6.86
N GLU A 155 -1.26 19.53 7.55
CA GLU A 155 -1.10 20.28 8.80
C GLU A 155 -1.61 19.48 10.00
N ARG A 156 -2.55 18.56 9.76
CA ARG A 156 -3.19 17.77 10.81
C ARG A 156 -3.41 16.33 10.36
N ILE A 157 -3.14 15.39 11.26
CA ILE A 157 -3.36 13.96 11.04
C ILE A 157 -4.43 13.46 12.03
N VAL A 158 -5.35 12.64 11.53
CA VAL A 158 -6.34 11.93 12.34
C VAL A 158 -6.07 10.45 12.15
N VAL A 159 -5.88 9.71 13.23
CA VAL A 159 -5.61 8.26 13.17
C VAL A 159 -6.74 7.49 13.82
N TYR A 160 -7.10 6.36 13.24
CA TYR A 160 -7.99 5.39 13.86
C TYR A 160 -7.38 3.99 13.77
N ASN A 161 -7.50 3.24 14.86
CA ASN A 161 -7.18 1.82 14.87
C ASN A 161 -8.12 1.09 15.82
N ARG A 162 -8.54 -0.12 15.44
CA ARG A 162 -9.41 -0.97 16.28
C ARG A 162 -8.85 -1.21 17.68
N THR A 163 -7.52 -1.32 17.80
CA THR A 163 -6.80 -1.38 19.08
C THR A 163 -6.32 0.04 19.42
N PRO A 164 -6.96 0.75 20.37
CA PRO A 164 -6.70 2.17 20.62
C PRO A 164 -5.24 2.45 20.99
N GLU A 165 -4.57 1.56 21.70
CA GLU A 165 -3.19 1.72 22.15
C GLU A 165 -2.23 1.84 20.96
N ARG A 166 -2.49 1.11 19.87
CA ARG A 166 -1.72 1.23 18.62
C ARG A 166 -2.03 2.53 17.88
N GLY A 167 -3.23 3.09 18.06
CA GLY A 167 -3.60 4.40 17.54
C GLY A 167 -2.80 5.50 18.24
N HIS A 168 -2.81 5.50 19.58
CA HIS A 168 -2.04 6.41 20.41
C HIS A 168 -0.54 6.31 20.14
N ALA A 169 0.02 5.09 20.04
CA ALA A 169 1.44 4.92 19.73
C ALA A 169 1.89 5.47 18.35
N LEU A 170 0.97 5.61 17.39
CA LEU A 170 1.28 6.32 16.14
C LEU A 170 1.07 7.83 16.31
N ALA A 171 0.03 8.24 17.01
CA ALA A 171 -0.23 9.66 17.26
C ALA A 171 0.91 10.32 18.05
N ASP A 172 1.45 9.64 19.07
CA ASP A 172 2.59 10.12 19.87
C ASP A 172 3.86 10.26 19.02
N ASP A 173 4.12 9.28 18.15
CA ASP A 173 5.25 9.31 17.19
C ASP A 173 5.12 10.49 16.23
N ILE A 174 3.93 10.74 15.69
CA ILE A 174 3.63 11.90 14.83
C ILE A 174 3.79 13.21 15.61
N ALA A 175 3.24 13.29 16.82
CA ALA A 175 3.31 14.48 17.67
C ALA A 175 4.75 14.81 18.07
N SER A 176 5.60 13.81 18.28
CA SER A 176 7.03 14.00 18.58
C SER A 176 7.80 14.68 17.44
N ARG A 177 7.25 14.65 16.21
CA ARG A 177 7.78 15.32 15.02
C ARG A 177 7.21 16.74 14.85
N GLY A 178 6.40 17.22 15.79
CA GLY A 178 5.80 18.55 15.75
C GLY A 178 4.55 18.66 14.86
N ILE A 179 3.95 17.54 14.45
CA ILE A 179 2.74 17.53 13.61
C ILE A 179 1.52 17.32 14.50
N SER A 180 0.46 18.11 14.29
CA SER A 180 -0.79 17.94 15.03
C SER A 180 -1.42 16.58 14.69
N CYS A 181 -1.57 15.72 15.70
CA CYS A 181 -2.19 14.42 15.53
C CYS A 181 -3.21 14.17 16.63
N ARG A 182 -4.37 13.62 16.27
CA ARG A 182 -5.35 13.12 17.22
C ARG A 182 -5.79 11.71 16.88
N VAL A 183 -6.22 10.96 17.88
CA VAL A 183 -6.84 9.65 17.69
C VAL A 183 -8.36 9.85 17.59
N ALA A 184 -8.99 9.30 16.56
CA ALA A 184 -10.44 9.26 16.42
C ALA A 184 -11.03 8.06 17.16
N GLU A 185 -12.26 8.19 17.65
CA GLU A 185 -12.98 7.12 18.35
C GLU A 185 -13.47 6.05 17.37
N THR A 186 -13.76 6.43 16.13
CA THR A 186 -14.29 5.54 15.09
C THR A 186 -13.59 5.74 13.74
N ALA A 187 -13.65 4.70 12.89
CA ALA A 187 -13.21 4.79 11.50
C ALA A 187 -13.98 5.88 10.72
N ALA A 188 -15.28 5.95 10.98
CA ALA A 188 -16.21 6.95 10.44
C ALA A 188 -15.74 8.39 10.70
N GLU A 189 -15.39 8.69 11.96
CA GLU A 189 -14.91 10.00 12.36
C GLU A 189 -13.58 10.36 11.68
N CYS A 190 -12.66 9.40 11.58
CA CYS A 190 -11.41 9.60 10.84
C CYS A 190 -11.66 9.90 9.35
N ALA A 191 -12.56 9.13 8.72
CA ALA A 191 -12.92 9.31 7.31
C ALA A 191 -13.62 10.66 7.04
N ALA A 192 -14.49 11.10 7.95
CA ALA A 192 -15.26 12.34 7.81
C ALA A 192 -14.38 13.61 7.85
N GLU A 193 -13.21 13.55 8.50
CA GLU A 193 -12.32 14.71 8.63
C GLU A 193 -11.23 14.81 7.56
N ALA A 194 -10.98 13.73 6.84
CA ALA A 194 -9.87 13.61 5.90
C ALA A 194 -10.09 14.42 4.60
N ASP A 195 -9.03 15.07 4.13
CA ASP A 195 -8.88 15.49 2.72
C ASP A 195 -8.21 14.40 1.89
N VAL A 196 -7.23 13.71 2.50
CA VAL A 196 -6.64 12.47 2.01
C VAL A 196 -6.84 11.40 3.06
N LEU A 197 -7.44 10.27 2.70
CA LEU A 197 -7.65 9.13 3.59
C LEU A 197 -6.79 7.96 3.09
N ALA A 198 -5.99 7.35 3.97
CA ALA A 198 -5.34 6.08 3.70
C ALA A 198 -5.97 4.98 4.57
N VAL A 199 -6.48 3.94 3.93
CA VAL A 199 -7.07 2.77 4.58
C VAL A 199 -6.09 1.61 4.44
N CYS A 200 -5.48 1.24 5.56
CA CYS A 200 -4.27 0.42 5.68
C CYS A 200 -4.48 -0.74 6.66
N THR A 201 -5.63 -1.43 6.58
CA THR A 201 -6.04 -2.48 7.51
C THR A 201 -5.95 -3.86 6.88
N SER A 202 -6.29 -4.88 7.66
CA SER A 202 -6.51 -6.25 7.18
C SER A 202 -7.97 -6.66 7.37
N SER A 203 -8.90 -5.69 7.26
CA SER A 203 -10.32 -5.96 7.40
C SER A 203 -10.80 -6.87 6.28
N LYS A 204 -11.83 -7.67 6.57
CA LYS A 204 -12.54 -8.47 5.56
C LYS A 204 -13.88 -7.85 5.16
N SER A 205 -14.29 -6.79 5.85
CA SER A 205 -15.56 -6.11 5.67
C SER A 205 -15.35 -4.59 5.74
N PRO A 206 -16.22 -3.80 5.08
CA PRO A 206 -16.16 -2.35 5.14
C PRO A 206 -16.11 -1.81 6.58
N LEU A 207 -15.31 -0.77 6.79
CA LEU A 207 -15.01 -0.24 8.14
C LEU A 207 -15.88 0.95 8.54
N PHE A 208 -16.47 1.65 7.57
CA PHE A 208 -17.29 2.85 7.76
C PHE A 208 -18.26 2.98 6.59
N ASP A 209 -19.27 3.83 6.76
CA ASP A 209 -20.22 4.17 5.71
C ASP A 209 -19.57 5.17 4.74
N GLY A 210 -19.49 4.80 3.47
CA GLY A 210 -18.95 5.62 2.38
C GLY A 210 -19.62 6.97 2.22
N GLY A 211 -20.87 7.13 2.68
CA GLY A 211 -21.59 8.39 2.76
C GLY A 211 -20.93 9.42 3.68
N GLN A 212 -20.13 8.98 4.65
CA GLN A 212 -19.42 9.84 5.60
C GLN A 212 -18.17 10.48 4.99
N VAL A 213 -17.68 9.97 3.86
CA VAL A 213 -16.57 10.58 3.12
C VAL A 213 -17.08 11.84 2.41
N ARG A 214 -16.43 12.97 2.71
CA ARG A 214 -16.81 14.27 2.14
C ARG A 214 -16.47 14.35 0.64
N PRO A 215 -17.24 15.11 -0.16
CA PRO A 215 -16.83 15.44 -1.52
C PRO A 215 -15.45 16.11 -1.55
N GLY A 216 -14.62 15.75 -2.53
CA GLY A 216 -13.26 16.27 -2.66
C GLY A 216 -12.18 15.54 -1.85
N THR A 217 -12.55 14.52 -1.06
CA THR A 217 -11.59 13.63 -0.40
C THR A 217 -10.98 12.64 -1.40
N HIS A 218 -9.66 12.47 -1.35
CA HIS A 218 -8.95 11.40 -2.06
C HIS A 218 -8.73 10.21 -1.11
N VAL A 219 -9.04 9.00 -1.56
CA VAL A 219 -8.92 7.78 -0.75
C VAL A 219 -7.89 6.85 -1.37
N ASN A 220 -6.90 6.44 -0.59
CA ASN A 220 -5.97 5.35 -0.90
C ASN A 220 -6.45 4.09 -0.16
N ALA A 221 -6.98 3.11 -0.89
CA ALA A 221 -7.37 1.79 -0.36
C ALA A 221 -6.22 0.79 -0.59
N VAL A 222 -5.62 0.29 0.49
CA VAL A 222 -4.30 -0.37 0.42
C VAL A 222 -4.31 -1.78 0.98
N GLY A 223 -5.19 -2.05 1.95
CA GLY A 223 -5.18 -3.27 2.75
C GLY A 223 -5.74 -4.51 2.06
N VAL A 224 -6.55 -4.33 1.02
CA VAL A 224 -7.20 -5.42 0.28
C VAL A 224 -6.26 -6.04 -0.74
N PHE A 225 -6.10 -7.37 -0.66
CA PHE A 225 -5.31 -8.15 -1.62
C PHE A 225 -5.94 -9.50 -1.97
N THR A 226 -7.20 -9.73 -1.59
CA THR A 226 -7.96 -10.93 -1.96
C THR A 226 -9.34 -10.55 -2.50
N ALA A 227 -9.85 -11.34 -3.44
CA ALA A 227 -11.08 -11.04 -4.18
C ALA A 227 -12.35 -10.91 -3.31
N ASP A 228 -12.31 -11.41 -2.07
CA ASP A 228 -13.44 -11.44 -1.15
C ASP A 228 -13.23 -10.56 0.11
N SER A 229 -12.12 -9.81 0.19
CA SER A 229 -11.90 -8.86 1.30
C SER A 229 -12.23 -7.44 0.86
N GLN A 230 -12.84 -6.67 1.76
CA GLN A 230 -13.18 -5.27 1.53
C GLN A 230 -12.78 -4.41 2.72
N GLU A 231 -12.31 -3.20 2.43
CA GLU A 231 -12.15 -2.11 3.39
C GLU A 231 -13.17 -1.00 3.16
N LEU A 232 -13.62 -0.86 1.92
CA LEU A 232 -14.55 0.16 1.46
C LEU A 232 -15.90 -0.45 1.12
N ASP A 233 -16.98 0.27 1.41
CA ASP A 233 -18.31 -0.15 0.97
C ASP A 233 -18.55 0.18 -0.52
N ALA A 234 -19.52 -0.51 -1.12
CA ALA A 234 -19.92 -0.25 -2.50
C ALA A 234 -20.45 1.18 -2.69
N GLY A 235 -20.99 1.80 -1.64
CA GLY A 235 -21.51 3.18 -1.68
C GLY A 235 -20.44 4.19 -2.03
N LEU A 236 -19.26 4.07 -1.42
CA LEU A 236 -18.09 4.92 -1.70
C LEU A 236 -17.57 4.68 -3.11
N ILE A 237 -17.43 3.41 -3.52
CA ILE A 237 -16.89 3.06 -4.84
C ILE A 237 -17.79 3.64 -5.94
N ARG A 238 -19.11 3.48 -5.84
CA ARG A 238 -20.11 3.99 -6.80
C ARG A 238 -20.04 5.50 -7.04
N ARG A 239 -19.69 6.29 -6.02
CA ARG A 239 -19.63 7.76 -6.10
C ARG A 239 -18.23 8.31 -6.35
N ALA A 240 -17.22 7.45 -6.36
CA ALA A 240 -15.82 7.82 -6.59
C ALA A 240 -15.45 7.71 -8.06
N ARG A 241 -14.42 8.46 -8.48
CA ARG A 241 -13.65 8.12 -9.68
C ARG A 241 -12.56 7.14 -9.27
N VAL A 242 -12.60 5.94 -9.83
CA VAL A 242 -11.73 4.85 -9.41
C VAL A 242 -10.49 4.82 -10.29
N PHE A 243 -9.33 4.67 -9.63
CA PHE A 243 -8.05 4.44 -10.27
C PHE A 243 -7.42 3.23 -9.60
N VAL A 244 -6.80 2.37 -10.40
CA VAL A 244 -6.16 1.14 -9.94
C VAL A 244 -4.69 1.15 -10.33
N ASP A 245 -3.87 0.41 -9.60
CA ASP A 245 -2.44 0.24 -9.90
C ASP A 245 -2.23 -0.57 -11.19
N THR A 246 -2.94 -1.70 -11.33
CA THR A 246 -3.05 -2.45 -12.59
C THR A 246 -4.46 -2.97 -12.79
N TYR A 247 -4.94 -2.99 -14.05
CA TYR A 247 -6.27 -3.52 -14.35
C TYR A 247 -6.36 -5.03 -14.08
N GLU A 248 -5.34 -5.78 -14.52
CA GLU A 248 -5.25 -7.22 -14.32
C GLU A 248 -5.26 -7.58 -12.83
N GLY A 249 -4.48 -6.87 -12.02
CA GLY A 249 -4.42 -7.07 -10.56
C GLY A 249 -5.74 -6.70 -9.88
N ALA A 250 -6.31 -5.54 -10.22
CA ALA A 250 -7.57 -5.10 -9.64
C ALA A 250 -8.73 -6.09 -9.89
N PHE A 251 -8.84 -6.62 -11.11
CA PHE A 251 -9.91 -7.56 -11.46
C PHE A 251 -9.65 -8.99 -10.98
N ALA A 252 -8.41 -9.33 -10.62
CA ALA A 252 -8.07 -10.66 -10.08
C ALA A 252 -8.15 -10.70 -8.55
N GLU A 253 -7.82 -9.61 -7.85
CA GLU A 253 -7.46 -9.67 -6.44
C GLU A 253 -8.06 -8.57 -5.55
N ALA A 254 -8.53 -7.45 -6.10
CA ALA A 254 -9.04 -6.34 -5.29
C ALA A 254 -10.52 -6.52 -4.96
N GLY A 255 -10.85 -7.11 -3.81
CA GLY A 255 -12.24 -7.30 -3.39
C GLY A 255 -13.06 -6.01 -3.27
N ASP A 256 -12.43 -4.87 -2.94
CA ASP A 256 -13.07 -3.54 -2.99
C ASP A 256 -13.62 -3.19 -4.39
N ILE A 257 -13.10 -3.81 -5.45
CA ILE A 257 -13.56 -3.64 -6.85
C ILE A 257 -14.38 -4.85 -7.31
N ILE A 258 -13.92 -6.06 -7.01
CA ILE A 258 -14.53 -7.31 -7.49
C ILE A 258 -15.91 -7.55 -6.88
N VAL A 259 -16.07 -7.29 -5.58
CA VAL A 259 -17.37 -7.50 -4.90
C VAL A 259 -18.45 -6.59 -5.49
N PRO A 260 -18.27 -5.25 -5.60
CA PRO A 260 -19.29 -4.40 -6.21
C PRO A 260 -19.50 -4.68 -7.71
N LEU A 261 -18.48 -5.11 -8.46
CA LEU A 261 -18.66 -5.59 -9.85
C LEU A 261 -19.57 -6.83 -9.92
N ARG A 262 -19.33 -7.83 -9.06
CA ARG A 262 -20.14 -9.06 -9.01
C ARG A 262 -21.59 -8.78 -8.56
N ALA A 263 -21.77 -7.80 -7.68
CA ALA A 263 -23.07 -7.35 -7.20
C ALA A 263 -23.84 -6.49 -8.21
N GLY A 264 -23.18 -6.02 -9.28
CA GLY A 264 -23.77 -5.10 -10.26
C GLY A 264 -23.87 -3.65 -9.76
N ASP A 265 -23.15 -3.30 -8.69
CA ASP A 265 -23.07 -1.94 -8.16
C ASP A 265 -22.29 -1.00 -9.09
N ILE A 266 -21.28 -1.51 -9.78
CA ILE A 266 -20.45 -0.81 -10.77
C ILE A 266 -20.24 -1.69 -12.01
N SER A 267 -19.78 -1.08 -13.11
CA SER A 267 -19.36 -1.79 -14.32
C SER A 267 -17.84 -1.71 -14.50
N ARG A 268 -17.28 -2.45 -15.46
CA ARG A 268 -15.85 -2.34 -15.80
C ARG A 268 -15.45 -0.98 -16.36
N ASP A 269 -16.42 -0.20 -16.84
CA ASP A 269 -16.21 1.14 -17.41
C ASP A 269 -16.28 2.25 -16.35
N HIS A 270 -16.55 1.91 -15.08
CA HIS A 270 -16.59 2.82 -13.93
C HIS A 270 -15.19 3.23 -13.47
#